data_AF-A0A1T5LP17-F1
#
_entry.id   AF-A0A1T5LP17-F1
#
_cell.length_a   1.000
_cell.length_b   1.000
_cell.length_c   1.000
_cell.angle_alpha   90.00
_cell.angle_beta   90.00
_cell.angle_gamma   90.00
#
_symmetry.space_group_name_H-M   'P 1'
#
loop_
_entity.id
_entity.type
_entity.pdbx_description
1 polymer ?
#
loop_
_entity_poly.entity_id
_entity_poly.type
_entity_poly.pdbx_seq_one_letter_code
_entity_poly.pdbx_strand_id
1 'polypeptide(L)'
;MASLLNVIHLVACWEKSPKPSVKILLSRKEKLNEQNQINHSASDIWANDNSTSMDKSNYTKAGEYRSTRRGMSWKYELYLAVNECINNSTSKEEFISNIEKLGYKVKWTDTRKYITFTTPNGKKCRNNKLYKADELTKEKIENRLQLNARYADKGELQQRMNNVLNAVALLLSPKSNNQRNSKNHKNYPLSKLEGDALIERIAELKKGRGIDWDNQHNNDYEQEW
;
A
#
# COMPACT_ATOMS: atom_id res chain seq x y z
N MET A 1 34.84 -32.37 39.69
CA MET A 1 34.45 -33.19 38.51
C MET A 1 32.96 -33.59 38.60
N ALA A 2 32.03 -32.64 38.81
CA ALA A 2 30.59 -32.95 39.00
C ALA A 2 29.62 -32.00 38.27
N SER A 3 30.10 -31.24 37.27
CA SER A 3 29.26 -30.25 36.57
C SER A 3 28.87 -30.66 35.14
N LEU A 4 29.73 -31.44 34.44
CA LEU A 4 29.47 -31.82 33.05
C LEU A 4 28.52 -33.02 32.89
N LEU A 5 28.43 -33.91 33.88
CA LEU A 5 27.53 -35.08 33.84
C LEU A 5 26.04 -34.68 33.98
N ASN A 6 25.73 -33.62 34.73
CA ASN A 6 24.34 -33.17 34.90
C ASN A 6 23.76 -32.57 33.61
N VAL A 7 24.57 -31.87 32.81
CA VAL A 7 24.12 -31.28 31.54
C VAL A 7 23.85 -32.37 30.50
N ILE A 8 24.70 -33.39 30.42
CA ILE A 8 24.53 -34.52 29.50
C ILE A 8 23.29 -35.34 29.88
N HIS A 9 23.02 -35.55 31.17
CA HIS A 9 21.84 -36.29 31.61
C HIS A 9 20.53 -35.54 31.33
N LEU A 10 20.53 -34.20 31.42
CA LEU A 10 19.37 -33.35 31.10
C LEU A 10 19.03 -33.34 29.60
N VAL A 11 20.04 -33.30 28.73
CA VAL A 11 19.83 -33.37 27.27
C VAL A 11 19.35 -34.76 26.84
N ALA A 12 19.91 -35.83 27.43
CA ALA A 12 19.47 -37.21 27.16
C ALA A 12 18.03 -37.50 27.62
N CYS A 13 17.55 -36.85 28.68
CA CYS A 13 16.16 -36.95 29.12
C CYS A 13 15.17 -36.25 28.17
N TRP A 14 15.58 -35.17 27.51
CA TRP A 14 14.72 -34.45 26.58
C TRP A 14 14.52 -35.22 25.26
N GLU A 15 15.56 -35.93 24.80
CA GLU A 15 15.51 -36.68 23.54
C GLU A 15 14.77 -38.03 23.65
N LYS A 16 14.64 -38.58 24.88
CA LYS A 16 13.88 -39.81 25.18
C LYS A 16 12.42 -39.56 25.58
N SER A 17 11.95 -38.31 25.57
CA SER A 17 10.57 -37.99 25.89
C SER A 17 9.63 -38.47 24.76
N PRO A 18 8.57 -39.24 25.03
CA PRO A 18 7.66 -39.70 24.00
C PRO A 18 6.97 -38.49 23.34
N LYS A 19 7.30 -38.25 22.08
CA LYS A 19 6.67 -37.19 21.28
C LYS A 19 5.17 -37.52 21.21
N PRO A 20 4.27 -36.57 21.55
CA PRO A 20 2.85 -36.85 21.57
C PRO A 20 2.40 -37.30 20.18
N SER A 21 1.69 -38.44 20.12
CA SER A 21 1.19 -39.01 18.87
C SER A 21 0.45 -37.97 18.05
N VAL A 22 0.64 -37.99 16.72
CA VAL A 22 0.03 -37.06 15.75
C VAL A 22 -1.49 -36.94 15.95
N LYS A 23 -2.16 -38.02 16.39
CA LYS A 23 -3.58 -38.03 16.76
C LYS A 23 -3.94 -37.05 17.90
N ILE A 24 -3.09 -36.91 18.91
CA ILE A 24 -3.29 -35.97 20.04
C ILE A 24 -3.10 -34.52 19.57
N LEU A 25 -2.15 -34.28 18.67
CA LEU A 25 -1.91 -32.95 18.09
C LEU A 25 -3.04 -32.53 17.13
N LEU A 26 -3.60 -33.48 16.38
CA LEU A 26 -4.76 -33.27 15.51
C LEU A 26 -6.02 -32.98 16.34
N SER A 27 -6.33 -33.76 17.37
CA SER A 27 -7.48 -33.47 18.25
C SER A 27 -7.33 -32.15 19.03
N ARG A 28 -6.09 -31.71 19.32
CA ARG A 28 -5.83 -30.40 19.92
C ARG A 28 -6.01 -29.25 18.91
N LYS A 29 -5.65 -29.46 17.63
CA LYS A 29 -5.92 -28.52 16.55
C LYS A 29 -7.41 -28.44 16.19
N GLU A 30 -8.12 -29.58 16.20
CA GLU A 30 -9.56 -29.65 15.95
C GLU A 30 -10.36 -28.94 17.07
N LYS A 31 -10.00 -29.13 18.34
CA LYS A 31 -10.60 -28.36 19.45
C LYS A 31 -10.32 -26.86 19.40
N LEU A 32 -9.15 -26.44 18.91
CA LEU A 32 -8.84 -25.02 18.67
C LEU A 32 -9.61 -24.47 17.46
N ASN A 33 -9.90 -25.30 16.45
CA ASN A 33 -10.71 -24.95 15.29
C ASN A 33 -12.20 -24.84 15.64
N GLU A 34 -12.69 -25.68 16.56
CA GLU A 34 -14.06 -25.59 17.09
C GLU A 34 -14.25 -24.44 18.09
N GLN A 35 -13.21 -24.07 18.85
CA GLN A 35 -13.22 -22.86 19.69
C GLN A 35 -13.07 -21.57 18.85
N ASN A 36 -12.37 -21.64 17.71
CA ASN A 36 -12.28 -20.57 16.72
C ASN A 36 -13.31 -20.77 15.61
N GLN A 37 -14.60 -20.86 15.93
CA GLN A 37 -15.69 -20.74 14.96
C GLN A 37 -15.72 -19.35 14.31
N ILE A 38 -14.74 -19.09 13.45
CA ILE A 38 -14.74 -18.05 12.45
C ILE A 38 -14.87 -18.78 11.11
N ASN A 39 -16.08 -19.27 10.87
CA ASN A 39 -16.52 -19.62 9.52
C ASN A 39 -16.68 -18.30 8.76
N HIS A 40 -15.63 -17.84 8.09
CA HIS A 40 -15.79 -16.85 7.03
C HIS A 40 -15.47 -17.53 5.70
N SER A 41 -16.51 -17.67 4.89
CA SER A 41 -16.42 -18.06 3.48
C SER A 41 -15.48 -17.08 2.76
N ALA A 42 -14.77 -17.53 1.73
CA ALA A 42 -13.94 -16.67 0.89
C ALA A 42 -14.74 -15.50 0.25
N SER A 43 -16.08 -15.58 0.23
CA SER A 43 -16.98 -14.49 -0.16
C SER A 43 -17.07 -13.33 0.86
N ASP A 44 -16.77 -13.57 2.14
CA ASP A 44 -16.87 -12.56 3.20
C ASP A 44 -15.63 -11.65 3.25
N ILE A 45 -14.52 -12.07 2.64
CA ILE A 45 -13.24 -11.36 2.64
C ILE A 45 -13.30 -10.06 1.82
N TRP A 46 -14.17 -9.96 0.80
CA TRP A 46 -14.33 -8.72 0.02
C TRP A 46 -15.30 -7.71 0.69
N ALA A 47 -16.06 -8.11 1.71
CA ALA A 47 -17.07 -7.25 2.31
C ALA A 47 -16.58 -6.47 3.56
N ASN A 48 -15.45 -6.83 4.15
CA ASN A 48 -15.15 -6.46 5.54
C ASN A 48 -14.06 -5.39 5.78
N ASP A 49 -13.44 -4.80 4.75
CA ASP A 49 -12.40 -3.78 4.96
C ASP A 49 -12.91 -2.33 5.01
N ASN A 50 -14.24 -2.14 5.03
CA ASN A 50 -14.88 -0.82 5.10
C ASN A 50 -15.72 -0.57 6.37
N SER A 51 -15.69 -1.45 7.36
CA SER A 51 -16.27 -1.15 8.67
C SER A 51 -15.21 -0.51 9.58
N THR A 52 -14.85 0.75 9.32
CA THR A 52 -14.38 1.60 10.42
C THR A 52 -15.43 1.53 11.52
N SER A 53 -15.02 1.09 12.71
CA SER A 53 -15.79 1.16 13.95
C SER A 53 -16.46 2.53 14.05
N MET A 54 -17.73 2.61 13.67
CA MET A 54 -18.54 3.78 13.91
C MET A 54 -18.75 3.86 15.42
N ASP A 55 -17.96 4.72 16.04
CA ASP A 55 -18.11 5.11 17.43
C ASP A 55 -19.57 5.52 17.68
N LYS A 56 -20.25 4.79 18.57
CA LYS A 56 -21.71 4.81 18.76
C LYS A 56 -22.18 6.10 19.46
N SER A 57 -21.98 7.28 18.87
CA SER A 57 -22.64 8.52 19.34
C SER A 57 -22.60 9.74 18.40
N ASN A 58 -22.11 9.64 17.17
CA ASN A 58 -22.01 10.83 16.31
C ASN A 58 -23.15 10.92 15.28
N TYR A 59 -24.11 11.82 15.53
CA TYR A 59 -25.12 12.23 14.54
C TYR A 59 -24.40 12.68 13.24
N THR A 60 -24.48 11.86 12.20
CA THR A 60 -24.01 12.23 10.87
C THR A 60 -25.13 12.99 10.16
N LYS A 61 -24.80 14.16 9.58
CA LYS A 61 -25.80 14.91 8.81
C LYS A 61 -26.30 14.03 7.67
N ALA A 62 -27.60 14.03 7.39
CA ALA A 62 -28.22 13.16 6.37
C ALA A 62 -27.57 13.26 4.97
N GLY A 63 -26.98 14.41 4.62
CA GLY A 63 -26.22 14.59 3.38
C GLY A 63 -24.85 13.90 3.39
N GLU A 64 -24.17 13.88 4.53
CA GLU A 64 -22.89 13.19 4.72
C GLU A 64 -23.09 11.67 4.71
N TYR A 65 -24.16 11.18 5.34
CA TYR A 65 -24.57 9.78 5.26
C TYR A 65 -24.79 9.32 3.82
N ARG A 66 -25.58 10.09 3.04
CA ARG A 66 -25.85 9.78 1.62
C ARG A 66 -24.58 9.80 0.75
N SER A 67 -23.68 10.74 1.01
CA SER A 67 -22.42 10.87 0.25
C SER A 67 -21.45 9.72 0.58
N THR A 68 -21.35 9.36 1.85
CA THR A 68 -20.54 8.22 2.32
C THR A 68 -21.07 6.90 1.75
N ARG A 69 -22.39 6.71 1.74
CA ARG A 69 -23.04 5.51 1.15
C ARG A 69 -22.80 5.38 -0.36
N ARG A 70 -22.53 6.49 -1.05
CA ARG A 70 -22.18 6.52 -2.49
C ARG A 70 -20.66 6.44 -2.74
N GLY A 71 -19.84 6.37 -1.68
CA GLY A 71 -18.38 6.40 -1.80
C GLY A 71 -17.81 7.76 -2.20
N MET A 72 -18.61 8.84 -2.19
CA MET A 72 -18.25 10.17 -2.69
C MET A 72 -18.21 11.21 -1.56
N SER A 73 -17.67 10.84 -0.40
CA SER A 73 -17.51 11.78 0.71
C SER A 73 -16.27 12.63 0.48
N TRP A 74 -16.45 13.92 0.22
CA TRP A 74 -15.31 14.86 0.06
C TRP A 74 -14.38 14.90 1.28
N LYS A 75 -14.88 14.57 2.48
CA LYS A 75 -14.03 14.43 3.68
C LYS A 75 -13.17 13.18 3.63
N TYR A 76 -13.66 12.12 3.00
CA TYR A 76 -12.94 10.87 2.83
C TYR A 76 -11.86 11.02 1.76
N GLU A 77 -12.18 11.68 0.63
CA GLU A 77 -11.19 12.07 -0.39
C GLU A 77 -10.06 12.91 0.23
N LEU A 78 -10.41 13.89 1.06
CA LEU A 78 -9.43 14.69 1.78
C LEU A 78 -8.59 13.84 2.76
N TYR A 79 -9.22 12.90 3.46
CA TYR A 79 -8.51 11.97 4.35
C TYR A 79 -7.48 11.13 3.57
N LEU A 80 -7.86 10.57 2.43
CA LEU A 80 -6.96 9.78 1.57
C LEU A 80 -5.79 10.64 1.07
N ALA A 81 -6.08 11.83 0.54
CA ALA A 81 -5.06 12.75 0.05
C ALA A 81 -4.04 13.13 1.15
N VAL A 82 -4.53 13.42 2.36
CA VAL A 82 -3.67 13.72 3.51
C VAL A 82 -2.84 12.50 3.90
N ASN A 83 -3.43 11.30 3.95
CA ASN A 83 -2.72 10.08 4.34
C ASN A 83 -1.60 9.74 3.35
N GLU A 84 -1.87 9.82 2.05
CA GLU A 84 -0.86 9.62 1.01
C GLU A 84 0.26 10.66 1.10
N CYS A 85 -0.07 11.92 1.37
CA CYS A 85 0.97 12.94 1.53
C CYS A 85 1.83 12.70 2.77
N ILE A 86 1.26 12.21 3.88
CA ILE A 86 2.04 11.86 5.08
C ILE A 86 3.01 10.72 4.74
N ASN A 87 2.55 9.68 4.05
CA ASN A 87 3.36 8.52 3.70
C ASN A 87 4.52 8.86 2.76
N ASN A 88 4.34 9.88 1.91
CA ASN A 88 5.31 10.25 0.88
C ASN A 88 6.12 11.52 1.21
N SER A 89 6.17 11.93 2.47
CA SER A 89 6.91 13.13 2.90
C SER A 89 7.83 12.82 4.08
N THR A 90 8.98 13.50 4.13
CA THR A 90 9.96 13.37 5.23
C THR A 90 9.95 14.55 6.19
N SER A 91 9.55 15.72 5.71
CA SER A 91 9.45 16.94 6.52
C SER A 91 8.06 17.57 6.44
N LYS A 92 7.79 18.51 7.35
CA LYS A 92 6.55 19.28 7.37
C LYS A 92 6.43 20.14 6.11
N GLU A 93 7.54 20.71 5.65
CA GLU A 93 7.60 21.55 4.45
C GLU A 93 7.30 20.72 3.19
N GLU A 94 7.87 19.51 3.09
CA GLU A 94 7.57 18.58 2.00
C GLU A 94 6.10 18.13 2.01
N PHE A 95 5.57 17.84 3.21
CA PHE A 95 4.16 17.50 3.37
C PHE A 95 3.22 18.61 2.87
N ILE A 96 3.48 19.86 3.26
CA ILE A 96 2.67 21.00 2.80
C ILE A 96 2.79 21.14 1.27
N SER A 97 4.01 21.07 0.72
CA SER A 97 4.24 21.15 -0.73
C SER A 97 3.49 20.04 -1.48
N ASN A 98 3.53 18.81 -0.98
CA ASN A 98 2.86 17.67 -1.60
C ASN A 98 1.34 17.80 -1.58
N ILE A 99 0.75 18.31 -0.49
CA ILE A 99 -0.69 18.58 -0.44
C ILE A 99 -1.07 19.73 -1.39
N GLU A 100 -0.24 20.77 -1.50
CA GLU A 100 -0.48 21.88 -2.42
C GLU A 100 -0.44 21.44 -3.88
N LYS A 101 0.44 20.50 -4.25
CA LYS A 101 0.46 19.87 -5.59
C LYS A 101 -0.84 19.13 -5.92
N LEU A 102 -1.53 18.57 -4.92
CA LEU A 102 -2.86 17.96 -5.08
C LEU A 102 -3.99 19.00 -5.16
N GLY A 103 -3.70 20.29 -5.00
CA GLY A 103 -4.68 21.39 -5.08
C GLY A 103 -5.40 21.72 -3.77
N TYR A 104 -4.93 21.16 -2.65
CA TYR A 104 -5.47 21.46 -1.32
C TYR A 104 -4.58 22.48 -0.60
N LYS A 105 -5.17 23.33 0.25
CA LYS A 105 -4.41 24.29 1.08
C LYS A 105 -4.38 23.83 2.53
N VAL A 106 -3.21 23.94 3.15
CA VAL A 106 -3.00 23.55 4.56
C VAL A 106 -2.66 24.78 5.38
N LYS A 107 -3.38 24.97 6.49
CA LYS A 107 -2.99 25.91 7.54
C LYS A 107 -2.41 25.12 8.71
N TRP A 108 -1.09 25.00 8.73
CA TRP A 108 -0.33 24.42 9.83
C TRP A 108 0.32 25.55 10.63
N THR A 109 -0.15 25.78 11.84
CA THR A 109 0.39 26.81 12.75
C THR A 109 0.85 26.17 14.03
N ASP A 110 1.98 26.58 14.56
CA ASP A 110 2.52 25.95 15.77
C ASP A 110 1.66 26.24 17.01
N THR A 111 1.10 27.44 17.09
CA THR A 111 0.27 27.94 18.20
C THR A 111 -1.09 27.25 18.37
N ARG A 112 -1.56 26.47 17.39
CA ARG A 112 -2.89 25.84 17.41
C ARG A 112 -2.76 24.32 17.41
N LYS A 113 -3.62 23.66 18.19
CA LYS A 113 -3.67 22.20 18.32
C LYS A 113 -4.04 21.47 17.02
N TYR A 114 -4.86 22.07 16.18
CA TYR A 114 -5.47 21.41 15.02
C TYR A 114 -5.01 22.02 13.70
N ILE A 115 -4.79 21.15 12.72
CA ILE A 115 -4.48 21.54 11.34
C ILE A 115 -5.80 21.75 10.60
N THR A 116 -5.87 22.83 9.82
CA THR A 116 -7.04 23.12 8.98
C THR A 116 -6.69 22.90 7.52
N PHE A 117 -7.48 22.08 6.85
CA PHE A 117 -7.39 21.81 5.43
C PHE A 117 -8.49 22.55 4.69
N THR A 118 -8.16 23.08 3.51
CA THR A 118 -9.11 23.72 2.60
C THR A 118 -9.08 22.99 1.27
N THR A 119 -10.23 22.50 0.82
CA THR A 119 -10.37 21.87 -0.49
C THR A 119 -10.29 22.90 -1.61
N PRO A 120 -9.96 22.50 -2.85
CA PRO A 120 -10.00 23.41 -4.01
C PRO A 120 -11.38 24.05 -4.19
N ASN A 121 -12.45 23.37 -3.78
CA ASN A 121 -13.83 23.87 -3.77
C ASN A 121 -14.15 24.81 -2.59
N GLY A 122 -13.15 25.25 -1.82
CA GLY A 122 -13.28 26.20 -0.72
C GLY A 122 -13.85 25.64 0.60
N LYS A 123 -14.12 24.33 0.68
CA LYS A 123 -14.62 23.71 1.92
C LYS A 123 -13.49 23.54 2.91
N LYS A 124 -13.72 23.92 4.17
CA LYS A 124 -12.72 23.83 5.25
C LYS A 124 -13.05 22.69 6.19
N CYS A 125 -12.04 21.90 6.54
CA CYS A 125 -12.16 20.83 7.53
C CYS A 125 -10.95 20.85 8.47
N ARG A 126 -11.19 20.61 9.76
CA ARG A 126 -10.12 20.40 10.74
C ARG A 126 -9.81 18.92 10.86
N ASN A 127 -8.56 18.57 11.16
CA ASN A 127 -8.13 17.18 11.31
C ASN A 127 -8.99 16.36 12.30
N ASN A 128 -9.45 16.95 13.40
CA ASN A 128 -10.31 16.28 14.38
C ASN A 128 -11.71 15.90 13.86
N LYS A 129 -12.10 16.36 12.68
CA LYS A 129 -13.37 16.04 12.01
C LYS A 129 -13.19 15.15 10.77
N LEU A 130 -11.97 14.71 10.51
CA LEU A 130 -11.68 13.74 9.45
C LEU A 130 -11.87 12.31 9.95
N TYR A 131 -11.92 11.38 8.99
CA TYR A 131 -11.89 9.95 9.29
C TYR A 131 -10.59 9.60 10.01
N LYS A 132 -10.66 8.66 10.98
CA LYS A 132 -9.54 8.26 11.83
C LYS A 132 -8.79 9.48 12.42
N ALA A 133 -9.56 10.40 13.01
CA ALA A 133 -9.05 11.63 13.63
C ALA A 133 -7.90 11.37 14.63
N ASP A 134 -7.92 10.22 15.30
CA ASP A 134 -6.90 9.81 16.25
C ASP A 134 -5.54 9.59 15.60
N GLU A 135 -5.46 9.23 14.32
CA GLU A 135 -4.21 9.05 13.58
C GLU A 135 -3.68 10.36 12.99
N LEU A 136 -4.57 11.33 12.77
CA LEU A 136 -4.26 12.62 12.15
C LEU A 136 -3.99 13.73 13.16
N THR A 137 -3.64 13.39 14.40
CA THR A 137 -3.17 14.37 15.38
C THR A 137 -1.82 14.95 14.94
N LYS A 138 -1.55 16.22 15.29
CA LYS A 138 -0.32 16.93 14.89
C LYS A 138 0.94 16.13 15.28
N GLU A 139 0.97 15.64 16.51
CA GLU A 139 2.06 14.81 17.06
C GLU A 139 2.26 13.51 16.27
N LYS A 140 1.19 12.81 15.91
CA LYS A 140 1.32 11.57 15.13
C LYS A 140 1.79 11.81 13.71
N ILE A 141 1.35 12.91 13.09
CA ILE A 141 1.84 13.29 11.77
C ILE A 141 3.33 13.60 11.86
N GLU A 142 3.76 14.41 12.84
CA GLU A 142 5.18 14.73 13.06
C GLU A 142 6.01 13.47 13.31
N ASN A 143 5.52 12.54 14.13
CA ASN A 143 6.18 11.25 14.37
C ASN A 143 6.30 10.41 13.09
N ARG A 144 5.25 10.34 12.25
CA ARG A 144 5.32 9.63 10.97
C ARG A 144 6.33 10.27 10.02
N LEU A 145 6.35 11.59 9.93
CA LEU A 145 7.33 12.32 9.12
C LEU A 145 8.77 12.05 9.61
N GLN A 146 8.99 12.06 10.93
CA GLN A 146 10.29 11.72 11.50
C GLN A 146 10.72 10.27 11.21
N LEU A 147 9.78 9.31 11.25
CA LEU A 147 10.08 7.93 10.88
C LEU A 147 10.45 7.82 9.39
N ASN A 148 9.71 8.49 8.51
CA ASN A 148 10.02 8.53 7.09
C ASN A 148 11.42 9.13 6.85
N ALA A 149 11.76 10.23 7.55
CA ALA A 149 13.07 10.85 7.44
C ALA A 149 14.23 9.93 7.90
N ARG A 150 13.96 8.97 8.79
CA ARG A 150 14.98 8.03 9.30
C ARG A 150 15.13 6.78 8.43
N TYR A 151 14.03 6.25 7.92
CA TYR A 151 14.00 4.90 7.34
C TYR A 151 13.72 4.87 5.84
N ALA A 152 13.09 5.91 5.28
CA ALA A 152 12.68 5.90 3.88
C ALA A 152 13.73 6.56 2.98
N ASP A 153 13.92 5.98 1.78
CA ASP A 153 14.68 6.65 0.74
C ASP A 153 13.86 7.81 0.15
N LYS A 154 14.46 9.00 0.12
CA LYS A 154 13.81 10.21 -0.37
C LYS A 154 13.45 10.09 -1.87
N GLY A 155 14.29 9.41 -2.65
CA GLY A 155 14.03 9.17 -4.08
C GLY A 155 12.77 8.32 -4.28
N GLU A 156 12.65 7.23 -3.53
CA GLU A 156 11.48 6.36 -3.55
C GLU A 156 10.19 7.11 -3.17
N LEU A 157 10.20 7.89 -2.10
CA LEU A 157 9.02 8.66 -1.67
C LEU A 157 8.57 9.67 -2.73
N GLN A 158 9.51 10.33 -3.39
CA GLN A 158 9.21 11.25 -4.50
C GLN A 158 8.58 10.52 -5.69
N GLN A 159 9.09 9.32 -6.04
CA GLN A 159 8.50 8.51 -7.10
C GLN A 159 7.08 8.08 -6.76
N ARG A 160 6.84 7.61 -5.54
CA ARG A 160 5.50 7.27 -5.06
C ARG A 160 4.55 8.46 -5.13
N MET A 161 4.98 9.63 -4.68
CA MET A 161 4.18 10.86 -4.78
C MET A 161 3.88 11.23 -6.25
N ASN A 162 4.87 11.12 -7.14
CA ASN A 162 4.67 11.37 -8.57
C ASN A 162 3.66 10.40 -9.18
N ASN A 163 3.67 9.14 -8.77
CA ASN A 163 2.68 8.15 -9.21
C ASN A 163 1.27 8.52 -8.75
N VAL A 164 1.12 9.00 -7.51
CA VAL A 164 -0.16 9.51 -6.99
C VAL A 164 -0.64 10.72 -7.82
N LEU A 165 0.23 11.69 -8.07
CA LEU A 165 -0.11 12.87 -8.89
C LEU A 165 -0.54 12.48 -10.31
N ASN A 166 0.18 11.56 -10.94
CA ASN A 166 -0.14 11.05 -12.28
C ASN A 166 -1.48 10.32 -12.31
N ALA A 167 -1.77 9.48 -11.30
CA ALA A 167 -3.02 8.76 -11.19
C ALA A 167 -4.21 9.71 -10.99
N VAL A 168 -4.07 10.72 -10.12
CA VAL A 168 -5.09 11.76 -9.90
C VAL A 168 -5.32 12.54 -11.20
N ALA A 169 -4.25 12.94 -11.91
CA ALA A 169 -4.37 13.63 -13.18
C ALA A 169 -5.10 12.80 -14.24
N LEU A 170 -4.84 11.49 -14.33
CA LEU A 170 -5.52 10.58 -15.25
C LEU A 170 -7.02 10.50 -14.95
N LEU A 171 -7.39 10.34 -13.68
CA LEU A 171 -8.79 10.22 -13.24
C LEU A 171 -9.58 11.52 -13.45
N LEU A 172 -8.91 12.67 -13.27
CA LEU A 172 -9.52 13.99 -13.46
C LEU A 172 -9.47 14.47 -14.92
N SER A 173 -8.71 13.80 -15.79
CA SER A 173 -8.68 14.16 -17.21
C SER A 173 -10.08 13.96 -17.82
N PRO A 174 -10.61 14.96 -18.54
CA PRO A 174 -11.86 14.78 -19.27
C PRO A 174 -11.64 13.64 -20.26
N LYS A 175 -12.49 12.60 -20.23
CA LYS A 175 -12.51 11.56 -21.27
C LYS A 175 -12.85 12.24 -22.60
N SER A 176 -11.83 12.68 -23.33
CA SER A 176 -12.02 13.23 -24.67
C SER A 176 -12.37 12.07 -25.60
N ASN A 177 -13.65 11.97 -25.97
CA ASN A 177 -14.08 11.22 -27.15
C ASN A 177 -13.46 11.87 -28.39
N ASN A 178 -12.18 11.62 -28.67
CA ASN A 178 -11.50 11.83 -29.95
C ASN A 178 -10.01 11.53 -29.80
N GLN A 179 -9.64 10.25 -29.84
CA GLN A 179 -8.24 9.85 -29.90
C GLN A 179 -7.81 9.69 -31.36
N ARG A 180 -7.64 10.82 -32.05
CA ARG A 180 -6.70 10.94 -33.19
C ARG A 180 -5.96 12.26 -33.01
N ASN A 181 -4.65 12.17 -32.85
CA ASN A 181 -3.67 13.27 -32.67
C ASN A 181 -3.65 13.99 -31.32
N SER A 182 -2.90 13.44 -30.36
CA SER A 182 -2.18 14.28 -29.39
C SER A 182 -0.72 13.85 -29.36
N LYS A 183 0.15 14.67 -29.92
CA LYS A 183 1.61 14.45 -29.98
C LYS A 183 2.30 14.67 -28.61
N ASN A 184 1.53 14.87 -27.54
CA ASN A 184 2.01 15.30 -26.22
C ASN A 184 1.95 14.22 -25.12
N HIS A 185 1.64 12.96 -25.43
CA HIS A 185 1.68 11.86 -24.45
C HIS A 185 3.09 11.29 -24.17
N LYS A 186 4.16 11.96 -24.62
CA LYS A 186 5.51 11.39 -24.67
C LYS A 186 6.22 11.27 -23.30
N ASN A 187 5.67 11.87 -22.25
CA ASN A 187 6.35 11.98 -20.95
C ASN A 187 5.67 11.18 -19.82
N TYR A 188 4.81 10.22 -20.14
CA TYR A 188 4.21 9.36 -19.11
C TYR A 188 5.06 8.10 -18.91
N PRO A 189 5.34 7.68 -17.67
CA PRO A 189 6.18 6.51 -17.42
C PRO A 189 5.64 5.21 -18.05
N LEU A 190 4.31 5.12 -18.27
CA LEU A 190 3.68 4.00 -18.97
C LEU A 190 3.89 4.02 -20.49
N SER A 191 4.10 5.19 -21.12
CA SER A 191 4.33 5.27 -22.57
C SER A 191 5.71 4.72 -22.96
N LYS A 192 6.68 4.77 -22.04
CA LYS A 192 8.00 4.16 -22.23
C LYS A 192 7.90 2.63 -22.24
N LEU A 193 7.15 2.04 -21.29
CA LEU A 193 6.89 0.60 -21.24
C LEU A 193 6.13 0.10 -22.47
N GLU A 194 5.15 0.87 -22.95
CA GLU A 194 4.45 0.59 -24.22
C GLU A 194 5.43 0.64 -25.41
N GLY A 195 6.37 1.59 -25.42
CA GLY A 195 7.42 1.71 -26.42
C GLY A 195 8.42 0.54 -26.40
N ASP A 196 8.88 0.15 -25.21
CA ASP A 196 9.84 -0.95 -25.02
C ASP A 196 9.24 -2.29 -25.49
N ALA A 197 7.97 -2.55 -25.15
CA ALA A 197 7.24 -3.74 -25.63
C ALA A 197 7.06 -3.74 -27.15
N LEU A 198 6.89 -2.58 -27.79
CA LEU A 198 6.75 -2.45 -29.23
C LEU A 198 8.10 -2.65 -29.95
N ILE A 199 9.20 -2.17 -29.35
CA ILE A 199 10.57 -2.43 -29.80
C ILE A 199 10.88 -3.93 -29.73
N GLU A 200 10.53 -4.59 -28.63
CA GLU A 200 10.69 -6.03 -28.43
C GLU A 200 9.90 -6.82 -29.48
N ARG A 201 8.63 -6.47 -29.71
CA ARG A 201 7.81 -7.10 -30.75
C ARG A 201 8.34 -6.87 -32.17
N ILE A 202 8.91 -5.70 -32.46
CA ILE A 202 9.59 -5.44 -33.75
C ILE A 202 10.85 -6.31 -33.86
N ALA A 203 11.61 -6.48 -32.77
CA ALA A 203 12.77 -7.35 -32.75
C ALA A 203 12.37 -8.82 -32.95
N GLU A 204 11.29 -9.29 -32.34
CA GLU A 204 10.70 -10.62 -32.59
C GLU A 204 10.25 -10.79 -34.05
N LEU A 205 9.53 -9.80 -34.59
CA LEU A 205 9.08 -9.85 -36.00
C LEU A 205 10.25 -9.85 -36.99
N LYS A 206 11.32 -9.12 -36.68
CA LYS A 206 12.56 -9.11 -37.48
C LYS A 206 13.32 -10.44 -37.40
N LYS A 207 13.26 -11.13 -36.27
CA LYS A 207 13.84 -12.47 -36.09
C LYS A 207 13.05 -13.57 -36.81
N GLY A 208 11.85 -13.26 -37.33
CA GLY A 208 10.93 -14.26 -37.89
C GLY A 208 10.09 -14.87 -36.77
N ARG A 209 8.84 -15.23 -37.06
CA ARG A 209 7.93 -15.75 -36.03
C ARG A 209 8.40 -17.12 -35.54
N GLY A 210 8.84 -17.19 -34.28
CA GLY A 210 9.16 -18.42 -33.57
C GLY A 210 10.28 -18.18 -32.56
N ILE A 211 10.08 -18.57 -31.30
CA ILE A 211 11.21 -18.81 -30.40
C ILE A 211 11.78 -20.15 -30.89
N ASP A 212 12.95 -20.12 -31.53
CA ASP A 212 13.71 -21.34 -31.82
C ASP A 212 14.15 -21.93 -30.48
N TRP A 213 13.41 -22.92 -29.99
CA TRP A 213 13.74 -23.69 -28.80
C TRP A 213 14.86 -24.71 -29.05
N ASP A 214 15.28 -24.90 -30.31
CA ASP A 214 16.25 -25.92 -30.72
C ASP A 214 17.64 -25.34 -31.01
N ASN A 215 18.28 -24.80 -29.97
CA ASN A 215 19.73 -24.58 -30.02
C ASN A 215 20.43 -25.04 -28.74
N GLN A 216 20.02 -26.22 -28.27
CA GLN A 216 20.84 -27.06 -27.41
C GLN A 216 21.15 -28.36 -28.16
N HIS A 217 22.17 -28.37 -29.02
CA HIS A 217 23.06 -29.51 -29.27
C HIS A 217 23.95 -29.21 -30.48
N ASN A 218 25.19 -28.79 -30.18
CA ASN A 218 26.43 -29.33 -30.74
C ASN A 218 27.51 -28.25 -30.71
N ASN A 219 28.30 -28.28 -29.65
CA ASN A 219 29.76 -28.31 -29.73
C ASN A 219 30.29 -28.21 -28.31
N ASP A 220 30.56 -29.36 -27.69
CA ASP A 220 31.41 -29.44 -26.49
C ASP A 220 31.92 -30.88 -26.26
N TYR A 221 32.20 -31.67 -27.31
CA TYR A 221 32.98 -32.92 -27.17
C TYR A 221 33.79 -33.26 -28.43
N GLU A 222 34.82 -32.47 -28.72
CA GLU A 222 36.01 -32.99 -29.40
C GLU A 222 37.25 -32.31 -28.77
N GLN A 223 37.93 -33.01 -27.86
CA GLN A 223 39.40 -33.13 -27.84
C GLN A 223 39.90 -34.03 -26.68
N GLU A 224 40.74 -35.01 -27.07
CA GLU A 224 41.78 -35.72 -26.29
C GLU A 224 41.27 -36.71 -25.20
N TRP A 225 41.51 -38.03 -25.23
CA TRP A 225 42.71 -38.84 -25.52
C TRP A 225 42.35 -40.26 -25.98
#